data_AF-L0IV85-F1
#
_entry.id   AF-L0IV85-F1
#
_cell.length_a   1.000
_cell.length_b   1.000
_cell.length_c   1.000
_cell.angle_alpha   90.00
_cell.angle_beta   90.00
_cell.angle_gamma   90.00
#
_symmetry.space_group_name_H-M   'P 1'
#
loop_
_entity.id
_entity.type
_entity.pdbx_description
1 polymer ?
#
loop_
_entity_poly.entity_id
_entity_poly.type
_entity_poly.pdbx_seq_one_letter_code
_entity_poly.pdbx_strand_id
1 'polypeptide(L)'
;MAGQAIVRVITHGRNTHGLFRHAYIKHGSNKHGYVTLWSISPGPYVVGVMAVERAKDALSETTRAFGERVRDRRMELGLSQEAAAVRCGIHWTQLGKVERGQRSLRLETILKIAAGLDIDAGQLISGLPVPSE
;
A
#
# COMPACT_ATOMS: atom_id res chain seq x y z
N MET A 1 17.10 19.51 -9.68
CA MET A 1 16.22 20.62 -10.13
C MET A 1 14.84 20.39 -9.53
N ALA A 2 14.50 21.07 -8.43
CA ALA A 2 13.21 20.92 -7.77
C ALA A 2 12.16 21.76 -8.51
N GLY A 3 11.16 21.10 -9.10
CA GLY A 3 10.04 21.78 -9.74
C GLY A 3 9.06 22.29 -8.68
N GLN A 4 8.71 23.57 -8.73
CA GLN A 4 7.60 24.13 -7.96
C GLN A 4 6.28 23.78 -8.68
N ALA A 5 5.30 23.24 -7.96
CA ALA A 5 3.96 23.00 -8.47
C ALA A 5 2.94 23.84 -7.70
N ILE A 6 2.19 24.67 -8.42
CA ILE A 6 1.07 25.44 -7.87
C ILE A 6 -0.14 24.50 -7.77
N VAL A 7 -0.57 24.16 -6.55
CA VAL A 7 -1.73 23.28 -6.34
C VAL A 7 -2.99 24.12 -6.13
N ARG A 8 -4.05 23.81 -6.89
CA ARG A 8 -5.36 24.45 -6.79
C ARG A 8 -6.20 23.75 -5.72
N VAL A 9 -6.57 24.46 -4.66
CA VAL A 9 -7.47 23.93 -3.61
C VAL A 9 -8.88 23.88 -4.18
N ILE A 10 -9.40 22.68 -4.44
CA ILE A 10 -10.79 22.48 -4.88
C ILE A 10 -11.62 22.05 -3.66
N THR A 11 -12.54 22.90 -3.21
CA THR A 11 -13.46 22.59 -2.10
C THR A 11 -14.81 22.13 -2.63
N HIS A 12 -15.31 20.96 -2.21
CA HIS A 12 -16.72 20.58 -2.39
C HIS A 12 -17.25 19.84 -1.15
N GLY A 13 -18.45 20.21 -0.68
CA GLY A 13 -19.29 19.45 0.26
C GLY A 13 -19.46 20.09 1.66
N ARG A 14 -20.72 20.15 2.13
CA ARG A 14 -21.14 20.49 3.52
C ARG A 14 -21.68 19.23 4.20
N ASN A 15 -21.39 19.05 5.49
CA ASN A 15 -22.00 18.02 6.36
C ASN A 15 -22.45 18.67 7.67
N THR A 16 -23.31 17.99 8.42
CA THR A 16 -24.08 18.46 9.58
C THR A 16 -23.30 18.69 10.89
N HIS A 17 -21.97 18.51 10.92
CA HIS A 17 -21.15 18.64 12.14
C HIS A 17 -19.91 19.55 11.98
N GLY A 18 -20.08 20.71 11.36
CA GLY A 18 -19.03 21.73 11.30
C GLY A 18 -17.99 21.51 10.19
N LEU A 19 -17.17 22.54 9.96
CA LEU A 19 -16.44 22.78 8.72
C LEU A 19 -15.11 21.98 8.65
N PHE A 20 -15.14 20.68 8.33
CA PHE A 20 -13.92 19.96 7.99
C PHE A 20 -13.59 20.12 6.50
N ARG A 21 -12.55 20.90 6.18
CA ARG A 21 -12.03 21.03 4.81
C ARG A 21 -10.99 19.95 4.55
N HIS A 22 -11.36 18.93 3.78
CA HIS A 22 -10.38 18.05 3.14
C HIS A 22 -9.84 18.75 1.89
N ALA A 23 -8.53 18.98 1.84
CA ALA A 23 -7.85 19.44 0.65
C ALA A 23 -7.20 18.24 -0.06
N TYR A 24 -7.35 18.16 -1.38
CA TYR A 24 -6.70 17.15 -2.21
C TYR A 24 -5.44 17.74 -2.84
N ILE A 25 -4.33 17.01 -2.75
CA ILE A 25 -3.11 17.33 -3.48
C ILE A 25 -3.13 16.53 -4.79
N LYS A 26 -3.25 17.24 -5.92
CA LYS A 26 -3.13 16.65 -7.27
C LYS A 26 -1.75 16.98 -7.85
N HIS A 27 -1.05 15.96 -8.31
CA HIS A 27 0.13 16.09 -9.16
C HIS A 27 -0.16 15.31 -10.46
N GLY A 28 -0.44 16.01 -11.55
CA GLY A 28 -0.99 15.40 -12.77
C GLY A 28 -2.37 14.74 -12.53
N SER A 29 -2.58 13.55 -13.11
CA SER A 29 -3.85 12.81 -13.07
C SER A 29 -4.07 11.99 -11.79
N ASN A 30 -3.04 11.79 -10.96
CA ASN A 30 -3.11 10.94 -9.76
C ASN A 30 -3.29 11.73 -8.45
N LYS A 31 -4.23 11.27 -7.63
CA LYS A 31 -4.53 11.81 -6.28
C LYS A 31 -3.60 11.14 -5.27
N HIS A 32 -2.82 11.94 -4.52
CA HIS A 32 -1.72 11.41 -3.67
C HIS A 32 -1.99 11.43 -2.16
N GLY A 33 -3.17 11.82 -1.68
CA GLY A 33 -3.51 11.73 -0.26
C GLY A 33 -4.48 12.79 0.22
N TYR A 34 -4.83 12.70 1.52
CA TYR A 34 -5.72 13.61 2.24
C TYR A 34 -4.92 14.34 3.33
N VAL A 35 -5.18 15.64 3.51
CA VAL A 35 -4.69 16.41 4.67
C VAL A 35 -5.90 16.95 5.43
N THR A 36 -5.97 16.65 6.73
CA THR A 36 -6.97 17.19 7.67
C THR A 36 -6.47 18.55 8.18
N LEU A 37 -7.12 19.65 7.79
CA LEU A 37 -6.77 20.99 8.27
C LEU A 37 -7.44 21.29 9.63
N TRP A 38 -6.64 21.41 10.70
CA TRP A 38 -7.02 22.22 11.86
C TRP A 38 -6.52 23.65 11.64
N SER A 39 -7.33 24.67 11.98
CA SER A 39 -7.13 26.10 11.75
C SER A 39 -5.66 26.53 11.61
N ILE A 40 -5.18 26.58 10.37
CA ILE A 40 -3.88 27.15 10.06
C ILE A 40 -4.13 28.63 9.74
N SER A 41 -3.48 29.54 10.46
CA SER A 41 -3.59 31.00 10.24
C SER A 41 -3.22 31.35 8.81
N PRO A 42 -4.07 32.05 8.02
CA PRO A 42 -3.83 32.27 6.60
C PRO A 42 -2.46 32.90 6.35
N GLY A 43 -1.62 32.21 5.58
CA GLY A 43 -0.27 32.61 5.23
C GLY A 43 0.34 31.65 4.20
N PRO A 44 1.44 32.04 3.52
CA PRO A 44 2.11 31.15 2.58
C PRO A 44 2.76 29.99 3.35
N TYR A 45 2.23 28.77 3.19
CA TYR A 45 2.89 27.57 3.70
C TYR A 45 3.86 27.02 2.67
N VAL A 46 5.10 26.81 3.08
CA VAL A 46 6.04 25.98 2.33
C VAL A 46 5.77 24.53 2.73
N VAL A 47 5.07 23.79 1.88
CA VAL A 47 4.93 22.34 2.03
C VAL A 47 6.19 21.70 1.47
N GLY A 48 7.10 21.29 2.36
CA GLY A 48 8.21 20.44 1.97
C GLY A 48 7.66 19.09 1.48
N VAL A 49 7.89 18.76 0.22
CA VAL A 49 7.65 17.40 -0.27
C VAL A 49 8.71 16.53 0.39
N MET A 50 8.37 15.87 1.49
CA MET A 50 9.22 14.82 2.03
C MET A 50 9.22 13.71 0.99
N ALA A 51 10.38 13.49 0.36
CA ALA A 51 10.62 12.24 -0.33
C ALA A 51 10.46 11.14 0.71
N VAL A 52 9.32 10.43 0.68
CA VAL A 52 9.13 9.22 1.49
C VAL A 52 10.34 8.35 1.19
N GLU A 53 11.14 8.04 2.20
CA GLU A 53 12.33 7.19 2.09
C GLU A 53 12.02 6.04 1.15
N ARG A 54 12.90 5.79 0.17
CA ARG A 54 12.71 4.73 -0.83
C ARG A 54 12.20 3.49 -0.13
N ALA A 55 10.99 3.06 -0.48
CA ALA A 55 10.46 1.81 0.03
C ALA A 55 11.51 0.73 -0.21
N LYS A 56 11.93 0.04 0.85
CA LYS A 56 12.94 -1.02 0.77
C LYS A 56 12.59 -1.96 -0.40
N ASP A 57 13.53 -2.14 -1.31
CA ASP A 57 13.36 -3.01 -2.48
C ASP A 57 13.06 -4.46 -2.04
N ALA A 58 12.41 -5.22 -2.93
CA ALA A 58 12.19 -6.65 -2.70
C ALA A 58 13.53 -7.39 -2.53
N LEU A 59 13.55 -8.45 -1.73
CA LEU A 59 14.80 -9.19 -1.44
C LEU A 59 15.34 -9.92 -2.67
N SER A 60 14.44 -10.45 -3.50
CA SER A 60 14.75 -11.11 -4.76
C SER A 60 13.55 -11.04 -5.70
N GLU A 61 13.81 -11.31 -6.96
CA GLU A 61 12.79 -11.47 -7.99
C GLU A 61 11.75 -12.53 -7.62
N THR A 62 12.17 -13.64 -6.99
CA THR A 62 11.28 -14.69 -6.47
C THR A 62 10.30 -14.16 -5.43
N THR A 63 10.79 -13.41 -4.44
CA THR A 63 9.95 -12.84 -3.37
C THR A 63 9.02 -11.75 -3.89
N ARG A 64 9.46 -10.99 -4.90
CA ARG A 64 8.64 -9.99 -5.59
C ARG A 64 7.47 -10.66 -6.30
N ALA A 65 7.76 -11.63 -7.17
CA ALA A 65 6.73 -12.36 -7.93
C ALA A 65 5.74 -13.11 -7.03
N PHE A 66 6.21 -13.73 -5.94
CA PHE A 66 5.32 -14.34 -4.95
C PHE A 66 4.43 -13.29 -4.27
N GLY A 67 4.99 -12.15 -3.85
CA GLY A 67 4.26 -11.06 -3.22
C GLY A 67 3.17 -10.46 -4.10
N GLU A 68 3.46 -10.30 -5.39
CA GLU A 68 2.51 -9.84 -6.41
C GLU A 68 1.32 -10.80 -6.53
N ARG A 69 1.55 -12.11 -6.63
CA ARG A 69 0.47 -13.12 -6.68
C ARG A 69 -0.42 -13.12 -5.45
N VAL A 70 0.18 -12.99 -4.27
CA VAL A 70 -0.57 -12.87 -3.00
C VAL A 70 -1.44 -11.62 -3.02
N ARG A 71 -0.89 -10.50 -3.48
CA ARG A 71 -1.62 -9.23 -3.59
C ARG A 71 -2.77 -9.34 -4.58
N ASP A 72 -2.53 -9.89 -5.76
CA ASP A 72 -3.52 -10.02 -6.82
C ASP A 72 -4.69 -10.90 -6.35
N ARG A 73 -4.38 -12.07 -5.77
CA ARG A 73 -5.41 -12.94 -5.21
C ARG A 73 -6.20 -12.26 -4.09
N ARG A 74 -5.54 -11.49 -3.21
CA ARG A 74 -6.22 -10.71 -2.17
C ARG A 74 -7.19 -9.69 -2.77
N MET A 75 -6.78 -9.00 -3.84
CA MET A 75 -7.59 -8.00 -4.52
C MET A 75 -8.79 -8.62 -5.25
N GLU A 76 -8.62 -9.79 -5.86
CA GLU A 76 -9.73 -10.58 -6.45
C GLU A 76 -10.82 -10.91 -5.41
N LEU A 77 -10.42 -11.19 -4.17
CA LEU A 77 -11.33 -11.43 -3.05
C LEU A 77 -11.91 -10.14 -2.43
N GLY A 78 -11.49 -8.96 -2.91
CA GLY A 78 -11.96 -7.66 -2.40
C GLY A 78 -11.51 -7.35 -0.97
N LEU A 79 -10.42 -7.95 -0.49
CA LEU A 79 -9.98 -7.83 0.91
C LEU A 79 -8.96 -6.70 1.11
N SER A 80 -9.07 -5.97 2.22
CA SER A 80 -7.96 -5.14 2.72
C SER A 80 -6.80 -6.01 3.23
N GLN A 81 -5.62 -5.42 3.42
CA GLN A 81 -4.48 -6.14 3.99
C GLN A 81 -4.78 -6.63 5.41
N GLU A 82 -5.43 -5.82 6.24
CA GLU A 82 -5.82 -6.19 7.60
C GLU A 82 -6.81 -7.36 7.58
N ALA A 83 -7.85 -7.29 6.75
CA ALA A 83 -8.86 -8.35 6.64
C ALA A 83 -8.25 -9.67 6.15
N ALA A 84 -7.40 -9.61 5.13
CA ALA A 84 -6.71 -10.78 4.62
C ALA A 84 -5.73 -11.37 5.64
N ALA A 85 -5.01 -10.53 6.39
CA ALA A 85 -4.07 -10.99 7.41
C ALA A 85 -4.77 -11.75 8.55
N VAL A 86 -5.94 -11.26 8.98
CA VAL A 86 -6.80 -11.97 9.93
C VAL A 86 -7.20 -13.34 9.38
N ARG A 87 -7.67 -13.42 8.13
CA ARG A 87 -8.02 -14.70 7.48
C ARG A 87 -6.84 -15.65 7.36
N CYS A 88 -5.65 -15.14 7.06
CA CYS A 88 -4.42 -15.91 6.96
C CYS A 88 -3.85 -16.31 8.33
N GLY A 89 -4.37 -15.79 9.44
CA GLY A 89 -3.80 -16.02 10.77
C GLY A 89 -2.38 -15.49 10.93
N ILE A 90 -2.06 -14.36 10.29
CA ILE A 90 -0.78 -13.66 10.39
C ILE A 90 -0.98 -12.18 10.71
N HIS A 91 0.05 -11.51 11.23
CA HIS A 91 -0.04 -10.09 11.52
C HIS A 91 -0.09 -9.25 10.22
N TRP A 92 -0.88 -8.17 10.16
CA TRP A 92 -1.06 -7.36 8.95
C TRP A 92 0.25 -6.78 8.39
N THR A 93 1.18 -6.34 9.25
CA THR A 93 2.50 -5.88 8.80
C THR A 93 3.30 -6.99 8.15
N GLN A 94 3.08 -8.24 8.57
CA GLN A 94 3.71 -9.40 7.98
C GLN A 94 3.18 -9.64 6.58
N LEU A 95 1.86 -9.60 6.38
CA LEU A 95 1.25 -9.70 5.05
C LEU A 95 1.72 -8.55 4.13
N GLY A 96 1.73 -7.32 4.62
CA GLY A 96 2.21 -6.17 3.84
C GLY A 96 3.67 -6.30 3.39
N LYS A 97 4.54 -6.86 4.25
CA LYS A 97 5.94 -7.15 3.87
C LYS A 97 6.05 -8.30 2.86
N VAL A 98 5.13 -9.28 2.91
CA VAL A 98 5.05 -10.36 1.91
C VAL A 98 4.65 -9.81 0.55
N GLU A 99 3.60 -9.01 0.46
CA GLU A 99 3.13 -8.44 -0.81
C GLU A 99 4.17 -7.56 -1.50
N ARG A 100 5.09 -6.96 -0.73
CA ARG A 100 6.21 -6.17 -1.27
C ARG A 100 7.48 -7.00 -1.52
N GLY A 101 7.47 -8.31 -1.30
CA GLY A 101 8.65 -9.16 -1.45
C GLY A 101 9.78 -8.84 -0.46
N GLN A 102 9.50 -8.20 0.67
CA GLN A 102 10.52 -7.70 1.60
C GLN A 102 11.04 -8.78 2.57
N ARG A 103 10.61 -10.05 2.42
CA ARG A 103 10.94 -11.16 3.33
C ARG A 103 10.96 -12.50 2.60
N SER A 104 11.91 -13.35 2.97
CA SER A 104 11.81 -14.79 2.73
C SER A 104 10.80 -15.39 3.71
N LEU A 105 10.06 -16.39 3.25
CA LEU A 105 8.93 -16.98 3.97
C LEU A 105 9.22 -18.43 4.34
N ARG A 106 8.81 -18.81 5.54
CA ARG A 106 8.72 -20.21 5.94
C ARG A 106 7.55 -20.87 5.21
N LEU A 107 7.68 -22.16 4.94
CA LEU A 107 6.62 -22.96 4.32
C LEU A 107 5.27 -22.82 5.05
N GLU A 108 5.27 -22.85 6.39
CA GLU A 108 4.07 -22.66 7.21
C GLU A 108 3.34 -21.33 6.91
N THR A 109 4.08 -20.25 6.66
CA THR A 109 3.48 -18.95 6.33
C THR A 109 2.86 -18.97 4.93
N ILE A 110 3.49 -19.65 3.98
CA ILE A 110 2.94 -19.82 2.63
C ILE A 110 1.62 -20.59 2.71
N LEU A 111 1.57 -21.69 3.46
CA LEU A 111 0.36 -22.50 3.65
C LEU A 111 -0.76 -21.71 4.34
N LYS A 112 -0.42 -20.92 5.36
CA LYS A 112 -1.37 -20.01 6.04
C LYS A 112 -1.96 -18.96 5.10
N ILE A 113 -1.13 -18.36 4.24
CA ILE A 113 -1.59 -17.38 3.26
C ILE A 113 -2.49 -18.05 2.21
N ALA A 114 -2.08 -19.19 1.68
CA ALA A 114 -2.87 -19.96 0.71
C ALA A 114 -4.25 -20.31 1.27
N ALA A 115 -4.31 -20.87 2.49
CA ALA A 115 -5.56 -21.18 3.17
C ALA A 115 -6.42 -19.94 3.43
N GLY A 116 -5.82 -18.83 3.90
CA GLY A 116 -6.55 -17.60 4.18
C GLY A 116 -7.11 -16.90 2.93
N LEU A 117 -6.46 -17.11 1.77
CA LEU A 117 -6.84 -16.56 0.47
C LEU A 117 -7.57 -17.56 -0.43
N ASP A 118 -8.01 -18.70 0.13
CA ASP A 118 -8.79 -19.71 -0.57
C ASP A 118 -8.21 -20.06 -1.96
N ILE A 119 -6.92 -20.44 -1.94
CA ILE A 119 -6.14 -20.80 -3.12
C ILE A 119 -5.19 -21.94 -2.76
N ASP A 120 -4.92 -22.82 -3.72
CA ASP A 120 -3.88 -23.85 -3.56
C ASP A 120 -2.49 -23.19 -3.46
N ALA A 121 -1.66 -23.66 -2.53
CA ALA A 121 -0.32 -23.12 -2.32
C ALA A 121 0.58 -23.28 -3.55
N GLY A 122 0.37 -24.36 -4.32
CA GLY A 122 1.06 -24.61 -5.58
C GLY A 122 0.83 -23.50 -6.61
N GLN A 123 -0.36 -22.91 -6.66
CA GLN A 123 -0.64 -21.79 -7.58
C GLN A 123 0.15 -20.53 -7.23
N LEU A 124 0.43 -20.30 -5.94
CA LEU A 124 1.25 -19.16 -5.51
C LEU A 124 2.72 -19.35 -5.90
N ILE A 125 3.23 -20.60 -5.94
CA ILE A 125 4.65 -20.90 -6.14
C ILE A 125 5.03 -21.42 -7.54
N SER A 126 4.07 -21.92 -8.31
CA SER A 126 4.32 -22.54 -9.61
C SER A 126 4.98 -21.56 -10.58
N GLY A 127 6.09 -21.96 -11.19
CA GLY A 127 6.83 -21.13 -12.15
C GLY A 127 7.45 -19.86 -11.56
N LEU A 128 7.65 -19.77 -10.23
CA LEU A 128 8.44 -18.69 -9.67
C LEU A 128 9.90 -18.79 -10.13
N PRO A 129 10.58 -17.64 -10.35
CA PRO A 129 11.98 -17.63 -10.70
C PRO A 129 12.80 -18.21 -9.55
N VAL A 130 13.79 -19.04 -9.86
CA VAL A 130 14.72 -19.59 -8.86
C VAL A 130 15.67 -18.48 -8.42
N PRO A 131 15.82 -18.20 -7.11
CA PRO A 131 16.83 -17.25 -6.64
C PRO A 131 18.22 -17.71 -7.07
N SER A 132 18.94 -16.87 -7.81
CA SER A 132 20.40 -17.02 -7.98
C SER A 132 21.06 -16.59 -6.68
N GLU A 133 21.82 -17.47 -6.04
CA GLU A 133 22.59 -17.17 -4.82
C GLU A 133 23.49 -15.95 -4.96
#